data_AF-A0A7G4RLN4-F1
#
_entry.id   AF-A0A7G4RLN4-F1
#
_cell.length_a   1.000
_cell.length_b   1.000
_cell.length_c   1.000
_cell.angle_alpha   90.00
_cell.angle_beta   90.00
_cell.angle_gamma   90.00
#
_symmetry.space_group_name_H-M   'P 1'
#
loop_
_entity.id
_entity.type
_entity.pdbx_description
1 polymer ?
#
loop_
_entity_poly.entity_id
_entity_poly.type
_entity_poly.pdbx_seq_one_letter_code
_entity_poly.pdbx_strand_id
1 'polypeptide(L)'
;MKMDLKSALAIDLNNLKHLDLGIIPAGRYYTRLFLGWILLFLLILTIEAGAVFFADRFDYWDYAPHTDRWEKSNLERANREELARHSTSSFYSLEKQFPDASQEELKLIQESQERKWKRGFLKRKKEREFKYKMLRKEEHRLLGAKALLGVFFSSLLMSLFGLGFIKNYIIFKLQISPKLQTGTYLIKKTKWALTGFFLIFGMCAFLFIPLFEEDVVFFSTIPCLIIAAIATTLGVNMEISRIGVSVLSKAISNFFRKEIESS
;
A
#
# COMPACT_ATOMS: atom_id res chain seq x y z
N MET A 1 -21.27 0.10 -47.08
CA MET A 1 -20.61 1.41 -47.26
C MET A 1 -19.88 1.75 -45.96
N LYS A 2 -18.55 1.69 -45.91
CA LYS A 2 -17.78 2.08 -44.71
C LYS A 2 -17.68 3.60 -44.69
N MET A 3 -18.37 4.23 -43.75
CA MET A 3 -18.27 5.67 -43.55
C MET A 3 -16.87 6.02 -43.03
N ASP A 4 -16.24 7.05 -43.59
CA ASP A 4 -14.92 7.53 -43.15
C ASP A 4 -15.02 8.13 -41.74
N LEU A 5 -14.02 7.86 -40.89
CA LEU A 5 -13.98 8.27 -39.48
C LEU A 5 -14.10 9.80 -39.34
N LYS A 6 -13.51 10.54 -40.27
CA LYS A 6 -13.58 12.00 -40.30
C LYS A 6 -15.00 12.51 -40.56
N SER A 7 -15.74 11.83 -41.45
CA SER A 7 -17.15 12.12 -41.74
C SER A 7 -18.04 11.79 -40.55
N ALA A 8 -17.80 10.66 -39.87
CA ALA A 8 -18.52 10.28 -38.65
C ALA A 8 -18.31 11.29 -37.51
N LEU A 9 -17.08 11.78 -37.32
CA LEU A 9 -16.76 12.79 -36.32
C LEU A 9 -17.44 14.14 -36.59
N ALA A 10 -17.55 14.55 -37.86
CA ALA A 10 -18.21 15.81 -38.23
C ALA A 10 -19.73 15.77 -37.99
N ILE A 11 -20.37 14.63 -38.30
CA ILE A 11 -21.79 14.40 -38.01
C ILE A 11 -22.04 14.38 -36.50
N ASP A 12 -21.19 13.68 -35.75
CA ASP A 12 -21.27 13.63 -34.29
C ASP A 12 -21.09 15.01 -33.63
N LEU A 13 -20.19 15.84 -34.15
CA LEU A 13 -20.00 17.22 -33.68
C LEU A 13 -21.26 18.08 -33.89
N ASN A 14 -21.97 17.87 -35.01
CA ASN A 14 -23.21 18.59 -35.28
C ASN A 14 -24.36 18.09 -34.39
N ASN A 15 -24.45 16.78 -34.18
CA ASN A 15 -25.45 16.16 -33.31
C ASN A 15 -25.28 16.57 -31.84
N LEU A 16 -24.03 16.75 -31.37
CA LEU A 16 -23.73 17.24 -30.01
C LEU A 16 -24.29 18.64 -29.74
N LYS A 17 -24.45 19.49 -30.76
CA LYS A 17 -25.01 20.85 -30.59
C LYS A 17 -26.51 20.86 -30.28
N HIS A 18 -27.21 19.78 -30.63
CA HIS A 18 -28.66 19.64 -30.49
C HIS A 18 -29.03 18.45 -29.58
N LEU A 19 -28.12 18.06 -28.70
CA LEU A 19 -28.26 16.86 -27.89
C LEU A 19 -29.30 17.09 -26.77
N ASP A 20 -30.51 16.55 -26.95
CA ASP A 20 -31.53 16.53 -25.90
C ASP A 20 -31.24 15.42 -24.89
N LEU A 21 -31.01 15.72 -23.62
CA LEU A 21 -30.64 14.74 -22.59
C LEU A 21 -31.88 14.29 -21.83
N GLY A 22 -32.34 13.06 -22.07
CA GLY A 22 -33.43 12.47 -21.30
C GLY A 22 -33.01 12.09 -19.88
N ILE A 23 -33.93 12.16 -18.91
CA ILE A 23 -33.65 11.82 -17.50
C ILE A 23 -33.28 10.34 -17.36
N ILE A 24 -32.12 10.03 -16.76
CA ILE A 24 -31.73 8.65 -16.46
C ILE A 24 -32.56 8.17 -15.25
N PRO A 25 -33.23 7.00 -15.32
CA PRO A 25 -33.92 6.44 -14.16
C PRO A 25 -32.98 6.28 -12.96
N ALA A 26 -33.34 6.88 -11.83
CA ALA A 26 -32.49 6.97 -10.64
C ALA A 26 -31.94 5.60 -10.20
N GLY A 27 -32.79 4.57 -10.14
CA GLY A 27 -32.36 3.22 -9.77
C GLY A 27 -31.24 2.68 -10.67
N ARG A 28 -31.37 2.78 -12.00
CA ARG A 28 -30.32 2.32 -12.93
C ARG A 28 -29.04 3.13 -12.82
N TYR A 29 -29.14 4.43 -12.56
CA TYR A 29 -27.99 5.31 -12.39
C TYR A 29 -27.21 4.97 -11.11
N TYR A 30 -27.86 4.99 -9.94
CA TYR A 30 -27.20 4.75 -8.66
C TYR A 30 -26.67 3.32 -8.52
N THR A 31 -27.38 2.31 -9.01
CA THR A 31 -26.87 0.93 -8.99
C THR A 31 -25.58 0.80 -9.81
N ARG A 32 -25.51 1.43 -10.99
CA ARG A 32 -24.29 1.39 -11.82
C ARG A 32 -23.15 2.22 -11.23
N LEU A 33 -23.47 3.35 -10.60
CA LEU A 33 -22.48 4.19 -9.92
C LEU A 33 -21.85 3.44 -8.75
N PHE A 34 -22.69 2.85 -7.90
CA PHE A 34 -22.26 2.07 -6.74
C PHE A 34 -21.45 0.83 -7.17
N LEU A 35 -21.94 0.06 -8.14
CA LEU A 35 -21.21 -1.09 -8.66
C LEU A 35 -19.87 -0.69 -9.30
N GLY A 36 -19.85 0.40 -10.06
CA GLY A 36 -18.63 0.94 -10.65
C GLY A 36 -17.62 1.37 -9.60
N TRP A 37 -18.08 1.98 -8.52
CA TRP A 37 -17.23 2.39 -7.39
C TRP A 37 -16.67 1.18 -6.64
N ILE A 38 -17.48 0.17 -6.33
CA ILE A 38 -17.00 -1.07 -5.71
C ILE A 38 -15.96 -1.75 -6.59
N LEU A 39 -16.21 -1.87 -7.90
CA LEU A 39 -15.24 -2.48 -8.81
C LEU A 39 -13.93 -1.70 -8.87
N LEU A 40 -14.01 -0.36 -8.85
CA LEU A 40 -12.82 0.50 -8.81
C LEU A 40 -12.05 0.30 -7.50
N PHE A 41 -12.75 0.31 -6.36
CA PHE A 41 -12.18 0.09 -5.05
C PHE A 41 -11.49 -1.27 -4.97
N LEU A 42 -12.17 -2.34 -5.38
CA LEU A 42 -11.60 -3.68 -5.40
C LEU A 42 -10.39 -3.80 -6.32
N LEU A 43 -10.42 -3.16 -7.49
CA LEU A 43 -9.30 -3.17 -8.41
C LEU A 43 -8.06 -2.53 -7.79
N ILE A 44 -8.20 -1.31 -7.24
CA ILE A 44 -7.09 -0.61 -6.58
C ILE A 44 -6.59 -1.43 -5.39
N LEU A 45 -7.50 -1.94 -4.56
CA LEU A 45 -7.20 -2.79 -3.41
C LEU A 45 -6.40 -4.03 -3.82
N THR A 46 -6.79 -4.71 -4.89
CA THR A 46 -6.08 -5.90 -5.36
C THR A 46 -4.68 -5.59 -5.88
N ILE A 47 -4.48 -4.44 -6.52
CA ILE A 47 -3.16 -4.02 -7.02
C ILE A 47 -2.25 -3.69 -5.84
N GLU A 48 -2.72 -2.88 -4.89
CA GLU A 48 -1.95 -2.48 -3.71
C GLU A 48 -1.65 -3.69 -2.81
N ALA A 49 -2.65 -4.53 -2.51
CA ALA A 49 -2.47 -5.75 -1.74
C ALA A 49 -1.51 -6.73 -2.43
N GLY A 50 -1.57 -6.84 -3.76
CA GLY A 50 -0.63 -7.64 -4.55
C GLY A 50 0.81 -7.15 -4.44
N ALA A 51 1.03 -5.83 -4.44
CA ALA A 51 2.34 -5.23 -4.27
C ALA A 51 2.89 -5.39 -2.83
N VAL A 52 2.03 -5.23 -1.82
CA VAL A 52 2.37 -5.51 -0.40
C VAL A 52 2.73 -6.98 -0.21
N PHE A 53 1.93 -7.90 -0.74
CA PHE A 53 2.22 -9.33 -0.68
C PHE A 53 3.51 -9.68 -1.41
N PHE A 54 3.80 -9.01 -2.53
CA PHE A 54 5.07 -9.14 -3.22
C PHE A 54 6.24 -8.63 -2.37
N ALA A 55 6.10 -7.48 -1.71
CA ALA A 55 7.12 -6.93 -0.82
C ALA A 55 7.47 -7.90 0.33
N ASP A 56 6.44 -8.42 1.00
CA ASP A 56 6.55 -9.40 2.09
C ASP A 56 7.18 -10.71 1.61
N ARG A 57 6.73 -11.25 0.46
CA ARG A 57 7.20 -12.54 -0.06
C ARG A 57 8.70 -12.57 -0.41
N PHE A 58 9.25 -11.42 -0.77
CA PHE A 58 10.65 -11.26 -1.16
C PHE A 58 11.49 -10.59 -0.06
N ASP A 59 10.97 -10.49 1.16
CA ASP A 59 11.65 -9.93 2.33
C ASP A 59 12.17 -8.49 2.11
N TYR A 60 11.49 -7.71 1.25
CA TYR A 60 11.89 -6.32 0.96
C TYR A 60 11.77 -5.40 2.19
N TRP A 61 10.94 -5.76 3.17
CA TRP A 61 10.78 -5.03 4.42
C TRP A 61 11.59 -5.59 5.59
N ASP A 62 12.39 -6.64 5.37
CA ASP A 62 13.37 -7.11 6.36
C ASP A 62 14.60 -6.17 6.46
N TYR A 63 14.52 -5.01 5.78
CA TYR A 63 15.50 -3.93 5.73
C TYR A 63 15.55 -3.02 6.98
N ALA A 64 15.09 -3.49 8.15
CA ALA A 64 15.36 -2.85 9.43
C ALA A 64 16.57 -3.46 10.18
N PRO A 65 17.77 -3.65 9.59
CA PRO A 65 18.89 -4.31 10.27
C PRO A 65 19.49 -3.45 11.38
N HIS A 66 19.13 -2.17 11.49
CA HIS A 66 19.70 -1.25 12.47
C HIS A 66 19.01 -1.36 13.84
N THR A 67 17.68 -1.44 13.88
CA THR A 67 16.92 -1.73 15.11
C THR A 67 17.26 -3.12 15.62
N ASP A 68 17.28 -4.10 14.71
CA ASP A 68 17.55 -5.49 15.04
C ASP A 68 18.97 -5.71 15.57
N ARG A 69 19.98 -5.07 14.95
CA ARG A 69 21.36 -5.10 15.42
C ARG A 69 21.52 -4.36 16.74
N TRP A 70 20.87 -3.20 16.90
CA TRP A 70 20.97 -2.40 18.12
C TRP A 70 20.35 -3.11 19.32
N GLU A 71 19.14 -3.66 19.18
CA GLU A 71 18.47 -4.39 20.25
C GLU A 71 19.20 -5.68 20.63
N LYS A 72 19.68 -6.44 19.64
CA LYS A 72 20.52 -7.62 19.90
C LYS A 72 21.82 -7.24 20.59
N SER A 73 22.45 -6.12 20.19
CA SER A 73 23.66 -5.62 20.85
C SER A 73 23.41 -5.20 22.30
N ASN A 74 22.25 -4.61 22.60
CA ASN A 74 21.86 -4.24 23.96
C ASN A 74 21.59 -5.47 24.82
N LEU A 75 20.94 -6.50 24.28
CA LEU A 75 20.75 -7.79 24.96
C LEU A 75 22.10 -8.43 25.30
N GLU A 76 23.04 -8.45 24.36
CA GLU A 76 24.40 -8.94 24.57
C GLU A 76 25.20 -8.10 25.57
N ARG A 77 25.01 -6.77 25.57
CA ARG A 77 25.63 -5.87 26.56
C ARG A 77 25.10 -6.16 27.96
N ALA A 78 23.79 -6.28 28.14
CA ALA A 78 23.19 -6.63 29.44
C ALA A 78 23.68 -7.99 29.95
N ASN A 79 23.82 -8.99 29.06
CA ASN A 79 24.38 -10.29 29.41
C ASN A 79 25.86 -10.18 29.84
N ARG A 80 26.66 -9.36 29.15
CA ARG A 80 28.07 -9.12 29.49
C ARG A 80 28.24 -8.37 30.81
N GLU A 81 27.43 -7.35 31.05
CA GLU A 81 27.47 -6.60 32.31
C GLU A 81 27.08 -7.48 33.51
N GLU A 82 26.07 -8.34 33.36
CA GLU A 82 25.69 -9.25 34.43
C GLU A 82 26.78 -10.31 34.70
N LEU A 83 27.46 -10.77 33.65
CA LEU A 83 28.63 -11.64 33.78
C LEU A 83 29.80 -10.91 34.47
N ALA A 84 30.04 -9.64 34.14
CA ALA A 84 31.08 -8.82 34.74
C ALA A 84 30.80 -8.46 36.22
N ARG A 85 29.53 -8.32 36.60
CA ARG A 85 29.10 -8.10 38.00
C ARG A 85 29.20 -9.37 38.85
N HIS A 86 29.36 -10.54 38.25
CA HIS A 86 29.60 -11.77 39.00
C HIS A 86 31.03 -11.78 39.53
N SER A 87 31.15 -11.38 40.80
CA SER A 87 32.34 -11.60 41.61
C SER A 87 32.23 -12.99 42.25
N THR A 88 33.21 -13.85 41.99
CA THR A 88 33.36 -15.08 42.77
C THR A 88 33.76 -14.69 44.19
N SER A 89 32.99 -15.13 45.19
CA SER A 89 33.33 -14.93 46.60
C SER A 89 34.75 -15.46 46.84
N SER A 90 35.64 -14.62 47.36
CA SER A 90 37.01 -15.05 47.66
C SER A 90 36.98 -16.03 48.83
N PHE A 91 37.89 -17.00 48.84
CA PHE A 91 38.02 -17.95 49.96
C PHE A 91 38.09 -17.24 51.32
N TYR A 92 38.81 -16.11 51.39
CA TYR A 92 38.88 -15.26 52.57
C TYR A 92 37.51 -14.74 53.05
N SER A 93 36.62 -14.36 52.11
CA SER A 93 35.26 -13.91 52.44
C SER A 93 34.36 -15.06 52.93
N LEU A 94 34.56 -16.27 52.39
CA LEU A 94 33.83 -17.47 52.79
C LEU A 94 34.30 -17.99 54.15
N GLU A 95 35.61 -17.97 54.42
CA GLU A 95 36.22 -18.34 55.70
C GLU A 95 35.72 -17.43 56.84
N LYS A 96 35.59 -16.12 56.57
CA LYS A 96 34.99 -15.17 57.53
C LYS A 96 33.50 -15.43 57.78
N GLN A 97 32.78 -15.96 56.78
CA GLN A 97 31.34 -16.20 56.85
C GLN A 97 31.00 -17.57 57.47
N PHE A 98 31.93 -18.53 57.37
CA PHE A 98 31.81 -19.89 57.90
C PHE A 98 33.12 -20.26 58.64
N PRO A 99 33.36 -19.71 59.84
CA PRO A 99 34.63 -19.86 60.55
C PRO A 99 34.94 -21.30 61.00
N ASP A 100 33.91 -22.14 61.13
CA ASP A 100 34.03 -23.54 61.59
C ASP A 100 34.12 -24.54 60.42
N ALA A 101 34.07 -24.08 59.16
CA ALA A 101 34.07 -24.94 57.98
C ALA A 101 35.49 -25.33 57.55
N SER A 102 35.68 -26.60 57.21
CA SER A 102 36.92 -27.11 56.63
C SER A 102 37.17 -26.54 55.22
N GLN A 103 38.42 -26.61 54.74
CA GLN A 103 38.75 -26.13 53.38
C GLN A 103 37.96 -26.87 52.28
N GLU A 104 37.67 -28.16 52.48
CA GLU A 104 36.85 -28.94 51.55
C GLU A 104 35.39 -28.46 51.56
N GLU A 105 34.83 -28.14 52.73
CA GLU A 105 33.49 -27.58 52.86
C GLU A 105 33.38 -26.18 52.24
N LEU A 106 34.39 -25.31 52.44
CA LEU A 106 34.44 -23.99 51.81
C LEU A 106 34.46 -24.09 50.28
N LYS A 107 35.21 -25.06 49.73
CA LYS A 107 35.23 -25.34 48.28
C LYS A 107 33.87 -25.83 47.78
N LEU A 108 33.22 -26.74 48.50
CA LEU A 108 31.86 -27.20 48.18
C LEU A 108 30.84 -26.05 48.22
N ILE A 109 30.94 -25.16 49.21
CA ILE A 109 30.09 -23.98 49.33
C ILE A 109 30.29 -23.04 48.13
N GLN A 110 31.54 -22.73 47.77
CA GLN A 110 31.85 -21.90 46.60
C GLN A 110 31.28 -22.50 45.30
N GLU A 111 31.51 -23.79 45.07
CA GLU A 111 30.96 -24.48 43.90
C GLU A 111 29.42 -24.47 43.89
N SER A 112 28.78 -24.63 45.06
CA SER A 112 27.33 -24.57 45.16
C SER A 112 26.77 -23.18 44.83
N GLN A 113 27.45 -22.12 45.28
CA GLN A 113 27.12 -20.72 44.98
C GLN A 113 27.27 -20.44 43.48
N GLU A 114 28.37 -20.90 42.86
CA GLU A 114 28.57 -20.79 41.42
C GLU A 114 27.49 -21.53 40.62
N ARG A 115 27.16 -22.79 41.01
CA ARG A 115 26.11 -23.56 40.35
C ARG A 115 24.75 -22.89 40.47
N LYS A 116 24.45 -22.26 41.62
CA LYS A 116 23.21 -21.51 41.83
C LYS A 116 23.18 -20.25 40.98
N TRP A 117 24.29 -19.51 40.92
CA TRP A 117 24.41 -18.32 40.08
C TRP A 117 24.29 -18.66 38.59
N LYS A 118 25.04 -19.66 38.10
CA LYS A 118 25.00 -20.13 36.70
C LYS A 118 23.57 -20.51 36.27
N ARG A 119 22.83 -21.22 37.13
CA ARG A 119 21.41 -21.56 36.90
C ARG A 119 20.54 -20.30 36.82
N GLY A 120 20.72 -19.36 37.74
CA GLY A 120 19.98 -18.09 37.74
C GLY A 120 20.28 -17.22 36.51
N PHE A 121 21.54 -17.11 36.12
CA PHE A 121 21.98 -16.40 34.92
C PHE A 121 21.39 -17.02 33.66
N LEU A 122 21.45 -18.35 33.52
CA LEU A 122 20.89 -19.04 32.35
C LEU A 122 19.38 -18.84 32.25
N LYS A 123 18.67 -18.87 33.40
CA LYS A 123 17.23 -18.60 33.45
C LYS A 123 16.92 -17.17 32.95
N ARG A 124 17.59 -16.15 33.49
CA ARG A 124 17.39 -14.75 33.08
C ARG A 124 17.80 -14.49 31.64
N LYS A 125 18.88 -15.10 31.16
CA LYS A 125 19.29 -15.04 29.76
C LYS A 125 18.19 -15.57 28.83
N LYS A 126 17.61 -16.74 29.15
CA LYS A 126 16.48 -17.31 28.41
C LYS A 126 15.23 -16.43 28.48
N GLU A 127 14.91 -15.86 29.64
CA GLU A 127 13.79 -14.93 29.79
C GLU A 127 13.97 -13.68 28.92
N ARG A 128 15.17 -13.11 28.86
CA ARG A 128 15.49 -11.96 27.98
C ARG A 128 15.37 -12.32 26.51
N GLU A 129 15.93 -13.45 26.09
CA GLU A 129 15.81 -13.94 24.70
C GLU A 129 14.35 -14.21 24.32
N PHE A 130 13.56 -14.77 25.23
CA PHE A 130 12.14 -15.01 25.01
C PHE A 130 11.35 -13.70 24.90
N LYS A 131 11.60 -12.74 25.82
CA LYS A 131 10.98 -11.42 25.79
C LYS A 131 11.31 -10.68 24.49
N TYR A 132 12.55 -10.77 24.02
CA TYR A 132 12.97 -10.22 22.74
C TYR A 132 12.19 -10.81 21.56
N LYS A 133 12.13 -12.14 21.47
CA LYS A 133 11.36 -12.83 20.41
C LYS A 133 9.87 -12.48 20.43
N MET A 134 9.30 -12.31 21.64
CA MET A 134 7.92 -11.87 21.82
C MET A 134 7.70 -10.45 21.28
N LEU A 135 8.51 -9.48 21.72
CA LEU A 135 8.40 -8.07 21.30
C LEU A 135 8.54 -7.92 19.79
N ARG A 136 9.53 -8.59 19.18
CA ARG A 136 9.73 -8.54 17.74
C ARG A 136 8.52 -9.08 16.96
N LYS A 137 7.93 -10.19 17.43
CA LYS A 137 6.73 -10.76 16.80
C LYS A 137 5.53 -9.83 16.93
N GLU A 138 5.42 -9.10 18.03
CA GLU A 138 4.38 -8.10 18.23
C GLU A 138 4.58 -6.88 17.33
N GLU A 139 5.82 -6.43 17.15
CA GLU A 139 6.19 -5.34 16.25
C GLU A 139 5.88 -5.67 14.78
N HIS A 140 6.32 -6.84 14.28
CA HIS A 140 5.97 -7.26 12.90
C HIS A 140 4.46 -7.37 12.69
N ARG A 141 3.70 -7.81 13.70
CA ARG A 141 2.23 -7.83 13.62
C ARG A 141 1.64 -6.42 13.55
N LEU A 142 2.21 -5.48 14.30
CA LEU A 142 1.77 -4.09 14.29
C LEU A 142 2.06 -3.43 12.94
N LEU A 143 3.26 -3.65 12.38
CA LEU A 143 3.65 -3.14 11.07
C LEU A 143 2.75 -3.73 9.96
N GLY A 144 2.52 -5.04 9.97
CA GLY A 144 1.61 -5.69 9.02
C GLY A 144 0.17 -5.16 9.12
N ALA A 145 -0.32 -4.91 10.33
CA ALA A 145 -1.62 -4.28 10.52
C ALA A 145 -1.67 -2.85 9.98
N LYS A 146 -0.61 -2.05 10.17
CA LYS A 146 -0.50 -0.70 9.60
C LYS A 146 -0.45 -0.74 8.07
N ALA A 147 0.29 -1.66 7.46
CA ALA A 147 0.33 -1.83 6.01
C ALA A 147 -1.04 -2.19 5.45
N LEU A 148 -1.74 -3.15 6.06
CA LEU A 148 -3.10 -3.54 5.66
C LEU A 148 -4.11 -2.39 5.78
N LEU A 149 -4.08 -1.65 6.89
CA LEU A 149 -4.93 -0.47 7.06
C LEU A 149 -4.55 0.63 6.07
N GLY A 150 -3.24 0.81 5.83
CA GLY A 150 -2.71 1.74 4.84
C GLY A 150 -3.29 1.48 3.47
N VAL A 151 -3.17 0.23 2.97
CA VAL A 151 -3.76 -0.24 1.71
C VAL A 151 -5.27 -0.04 1.67
N PHE A 152 -5.99 -0.39 2.73
CA PHE A 152 -7.44 -0.21 2.77
C PHE A 152 -7.84 1.27 2.64
N PHE A 153 -7.21 2.16 3.42
CA PHE A 153 -7.52 3.58 3.43
C PHE A 153 -7.06 4.29 2.16
N SER A 154 -5.88 3.95 1.60
CA SER A 154 -5.44 4.49 0.31
C SER A 154 -6.41 4.08 -0.78
N SER A 155 -6.71 2.78 -0.90
CA SER A 155 -7.67 2.27 -1.88
C SER A 155 -9.03 2.93 -1.76
N LEU A 156 -9.53 3.12 -0.53
CA LEU A 156 -10.79 3.81 -0.27
C LEU A 156 -10.73 5.25 -0.75
N LEU A 157 -9.72 6.02 -0.33
CA LEU A 157 -9.57 7.42 -0.68
C LEU A 157 -9.46 7.61 -2.20
N MET A 158 -8.63 6.80 -2.87
CA MET A 158 -8.44 6.84 -4.32
C MET A 158 -9.73 6.49 -5.07
N SER A 159 -10.47 5.49 -4.61
CA SER A 159 -11.75 5.11 -5.21
C SER A 159 -12.80 6.22 -5.08
N LEU A 160 -12.78 6.98 -3.97
CA LEU A 160 -13.66 8.13 -3.75
C LEU A 160 -13.34 9.27 -4.72
N PHE A 161 -12.06 9.58 -4.95
CA PHE A 161 -11.66 10.52 -6.01
C PHE A 161 -12.11 10.03 -7.40
N GLY A 162 -12.12 8.71 -7.62
CA GLY A 162 -12.59 8.06 -8.84
C GLY A 162 -14.09 8.19 -9.12
N LEU A 163 -14.93 8.50 -8.12
CA LEU A 163 -16.40 8.61 -8.29
C LEU A 163 -16.79 9.63 -9.36
N GLY A 164 -16.09 10.75 -9.44
CA GLY A 164 -16.35 11.78 -10.46
C GLY A 164 -16.19 11.24 -11.88
N PHE A 165 -15.15 10.42 -12.11
CA PHE A 165 -14.90 9.79 -13.40
C PHE A 165 -15.94 8.70 -13.72
N ILE A 166 -16.33 7.89 -12.73
CA ILE A 166 -17.37 6.86 -12.90
C ILE A 166 -18.71 7.51 -13.25
N LYS A 167 -19.09 8.57 -12.52
CA LYS A 167 -20.28 9.37 -12.81
C LYS A 167 -20.29 9.84 -14.27
N ASN A 168 -19.23 10.52 -14.68
CA ASN A 168 -19.12 11.07 -16.04
C ASN A 168 -19.13 9.96 -17.10
N TYR A 169 -18.48 8.83 -16.83
CA TYR A 169 -18.49 7.67 -17.72
C TYR A 169 -19.89 7.04 -17.86
N ILE A 170 -20.66 6.93 -16.78
CA ILE A 170 -22.03 6.39 -16.81
C ILE A 170 -22.94 7.30 -17.64
N ILE A 171 -22.87 8.62 -17.40
CA ILE A 171 -23.61 9.64 -18.16
C ILE A 171 -23.27 9.52 -19.64
N PHE A 172 -21.98 9.53 -19.97
CA PHE A 172 -21.50 9.39 -21.34
C PHE A 172 -22.00 8.08 -21.98
N LYS A 173 -21.88 6.94 -21.29
CA LYS A 173 -22.27 5.63 -21.81
C LYS A 173 -23.79 5.50 -22.01
N LEU A 174 -24.60 6.09 -21.14
CA LEU A 174 -26.06 5.93 -21.16
C LEU A 174 -26.77 6.95 -22.05
N GLN A 175 -26.31 8.20 -22.07
CA GLN A 175 -27.03 9.29 -22.76
C GLN A 175 -26.35 9.74 -24.05
N ILE A 176 -25.01 9.80 -24.07
CA ILE A 176 -24.27 10.42 -25.16
C ILE A 176 -23.88 9.36 -26.20
N SER A 177 -23.26 8.26 -25.77
CA SER A 177 -22.75 7.21 -26.65
C SER A 177 -23.81 6.62 -27.61
N PRO A 178 -25.07 6.35 -27.18
CA PRO A 178 -26.09 5.84 -28.11
C PRO A 178 -26.51 6.83 -29.20
N LYS A 179 -26.24 8.12 -29.01
CA LYS A 179 -26.59 9.21 -29.94
C LYS A 179 -25.44 9.58 -30.88
N LEU A 180 -24.26 8.99 -30.67
CA LEU A 180 -23.06 9.22 -31.48
C LEU A 180 -22.78 7.99 -32.35
N GLN A 181 -22.48 8.22 -33.63
CA GLN A 181 -22.02 7.16 -34.52
C GLN A 181 -20.66 6.61 -34.09
N THR A 182 -19.81 7.45 -33.49
CA THR A 182 -18.52 7.06 -32.90
C THR A 182 -18.62 6.63 -31.43
N GLY A 183 -19.84 6.56 -30.86
CA GLY A 183 -20.04 6.30 -29.44
C GLY A 183 -19.42 4.99 -28.93
N THR A 184 -19.54 3.90 -29.70
CA THR A 184 -18.93 2.60 -29.37
C THR A 184 -17.41 2.63 -29.47
N TYR A 185 -16.88 3.36 -30.45
CA TYR A 185 -15.45 3.58 -30.63
C TYR A 185 -14.85 4.37 -29.44
N LEU A 186 -15.53 5.44 -29.01
CA LEU A 186 -15.12 6.25 -27.86
C LEU A 186 -15.13 5.42 -26.57
N ILE A 187 -16.18 4.62 -26.33
CA ILE A 187 -16.21 3.70 -25.18
C ILE A 187 -15.01 2.74 -25.21
N LYS A 188 -14.68 2.17 -26.38
CA LYS A 188 -13.54 1.26 -26.52
C LYS A 188 -12.24 1.98 -26.17
N LYS A 189 -12.03 3.21 -26.67
CA LYS A 189 -10.84 4.01 -26.38
C LYS A 189 -10.73 4.42 -24.90
N THR A 190 -11.83 4.80 -24.26
CA THR A 190 -11.85 5.06 -22.81
C THR A 190 -11.43 3.83 -22.00
N LYS A 191 -11.89 2.64 -22.39
CA LYS A 191 -11.46 1.39 -21.75
C LYS A 191 -9.96 1.14 -21.93
N TRP A 192 -9.42 1.34 -23.13
CA TRP A 192 -7.97 1.22 -23.38
C TRP A 192 -7.17 2.20 -22.53
N ALA A 193 -7.60 3.46 -22.43
CA ALA A 193 -6.96 4.45 -21.56
C ALA A 193 -6.99 4.02 -20.08
N LEU A 194 -8.14 3.52 -19.61
CA LEU A 194 -8.29 3.03 -18.24
C LEU A 194 -7.41 1.81 -17.96
N THR A 195 -7.35 0.85 -18.89
CA THR A 195 -6.47 -0.31 -18.80
C THR A 195 -5.00 0.12 -18.76
N GLY A 196 -4.59 1.05 -19.63
CA GLY A 196 -3.24 1.61 -19.63
C GLY A 196 -2.89 2.29 -18.31
N PHE A 197 -3.82 3.08 -17.76
CA PHE A 197 -3.67 3.71 -16.44
C PHE A 197 -3.41 2.69 -15.34
N PHE A 198 -4.26 1.67 -15.20
CA PHE A 198 -4.10 0.66 -14.14
C PHE A 198 -2.87 -0.22 -14.33
N LEU A 199 -2.44 -0.45 -15.58
CA LEU A 199 -1.21 -1.17 -15.87
C LEU A 199 0.00 -0.36 -15.40
N ILE A 200 0.08 0.93 -15.74
CA ILE A 200 1.15 1.82 -15.28
C ILE A 200 1.11 1.98 -13.76
N PHE A 201 -0.07 2.22 -13.19
CA PHE A 201 -0.26 2.30 -11.75
C PHE A 201 0.21 1.03 -11.04
N GLY A 202 -0.16 -0.14 -11.54
CA GLY A 202 0.30 -1.42 -11.01
C GLY A 202 1.82 -1.56 -11.10
N MET A 203 2.43 -1.28 -12.25
CA MET A 203 3.89 -1.32 -12.38
C MET A 203 4.59 -0.37 -11.39
N CYS A 204 4.06 0.83 -11.21
CA CYS A 204 4.57 1.78 -10.22
C CYS A 204 4.36 1.25 -8.79
N ALA A 205 3.19 0.71 -8.45
CA ALA A 205 2.89 0.18 -7.13
C ALA A 205 3.86 -0.95 -6.75
N PHE A 206 4.10 -1.90 -7.66
CA PHE A 206 5.07 -2.98 -7.47
C PHE A 206 6.52 -2.51 -7.38
N LEU A 207 6.84 -1.31 -7.88
CA LEU A 207 8.18 -0.74 -7.78
C LEU A 207 8.34 0.11 -6.52
N PHE A 208 7.38 0.98 -6.21
CA PHE A 208 7.50 1.95 -5.12
C PHE A 208 7.13 1.38 -3.76
N ILE A 209 6.08 0.56 -3.64
CA ILE A 209 5.66 0.00 -2.35
C ILE A 209 6.81 -0.78 -1.68
N PRO A 210 7.57 -1.64 -2.40
CA PRO A 210 8.73 -2.30 -1.81
C PRO A 210 9.94 -1.39 -1.52
N LEU A 211 10.01 -0.20 -2.13
CA LEU A 211 11.11 0.76 -1.91
C LEU A 211 10.95 1.59 -0.63
N PHE A 212 9.73 1.65 -0.08
CA PHE A 212 9.43 2.41 1.13
C PHE A 212 9.21 1.49 2.34
N GLU A 213 9.30 2.06 3.54
CA GLU A 213 9.04 1.35 4.79
C GLU A 213 7.57 0.90 4.90
N GLU A 214 7.34 -0.19 5.64
CA GLU A 214 6.03 -0.83 5.78
C GLU A 214 4.96 0.08 6.41
N ASP A 215 5.38 1.05 7.22
CA ASP A 215 4.50 1.99 7.90
C ASP A 215 4.05 3.19 7.04
N VAL A 216 4.71 3.42 5.89
CA VAL A 216 4.40 4.52 4.96
C VAL A 216 3.74 4.06 3.66
N VAL A 217 3.25 2.81 3.60
CA VAL A 217 2.56 2.25 2.43
C VAL A 217 1.46 3.18 1.91
N PHE A 218 0.67 3.79 2.79
CA PHE A 218 -0.35 4.77 2.40
C PHE A 218 0.21 5.91 1.54
N PHE A 219 1.34 6.50 1.93
CA PHE A 219 1.95 7.62 1.22
C PHE A 219 2.70 7.19 -0.05
N SER A 220 3.25 5.97 -0.07
CA SER A 220 3.96 5.43 -1.24
C SER A 220 3.08 5.33 -2.49
N THR A 221 1.76 5.25 -2.31
CA THR A 221 0.79 5.10 -3.39
C THR A 221 0.48 6.42 -4.11
N ILE A 222 0.67 7.56 -3.44
CA ILE A 222 0.45 8.89 -4.01
C ILE A 222 1.32 9.16 -5.26
N PRO A 223 2.65 8.98 -5.23
CA PRO A 223 3.47 9.16 -6.42
C PRO A 223 3.11 8.16 -7.53
N CYS A 224 2.71 6.93 -7.19
CA CYS A 224 2.24 5.94 -8.18
C CYS A 224 1.04 6.45 -8.98
N LEU A 225 0.05 7.03 -8.30
CA LEU A 225 -1.10 7.64 -8.97
C LEU A 225 -0.70 8.81 -9.86
N ILE A 226 0.15 9.72 -9.36
CA ILE A 226 0.56 10.91 -10.11
C ILE A 226 1.28 10.49 -11.39
N ILE A 227 2.22 9.56 -11.30
CA ILE A 227 2.97 9.04 -12.45
C ILE A 227 2.02 8.36 -13.44
N ALA A 228 1.12 7.50 -12.97
CA ALA A 228 0.14 6.82 -13.82
C ALA A 228 -0.79 7.83 -14.52
N ALA A 229 -1.24 8.87 -13.82
CA ALA A 229 -2.10 9.91 -14.37
C ALA A 229 -1.38 10.72 -15.45
N ILE A 230 -0.13 11.15 -15.21
CA ILE A 230 0.67 11.89 -16.17
C ILE A 230 0.95 11.04 -17.42
N ALA A 231 1.44 9.81 -17.22
CA ALA A 231 1.79 8.91 -18.31
C ALA A 231 0.56 8.58 -19.18
N THR A 232 -0.58 8.31 -18.55
CA THR A 232 -1.84 8.04 -19.27
C THR A 232 -2.31 9.29 -20.02
N THR A 233 -2.24 10.47 -19.40
CA THR A 233 -2.66 11.73 -20.03
C THR A 233 -1.81 12.02 -21.27
N LEU A 234 -0.49 11.82 -21.19
CA LEU A 234 0.40 11.97 -22.34
C LEU A 234 0.07 10.97 -23.45
N GLY A 235 -0.10 9.69 -23.10
CA GLY A 235 -0.46 8.65 -24.06
C GLY A 235 -1.80 8.91 -24.76
N VAL A 236 -2.82 9.30 -23.99
CA VAL A 236 -4.15 9.67 -24.51
C VAL A 236 -4.06 10.90 -25.40
N ASN A 237 -3.33 11.94 -25.00
CA ASN A 237 -3.16 13.15 -25.82
C ASN A 237 -2.46 12.87 -27.14
N MET A 238 -1.44 12.00 -27.14
CA MET A 238 -0.75 11.57 -28.36
C MET A 238 -1.69 10.78 -29.29
N GLU A 239 -2.48 9.84 -28.75
CA GLU A 239 -3.45 9.10 -29.55
C GLU A 239 -4.57 9.99 -30.10
N ILE A 240 -5.12 10.86 -29.27
CA ILE A 240 -6.21 11.77 -29.66
C ILE A 240 -5.74 12.75 -30.74
N SER A 241 -4.53 13.27 -30.62
CA SER A 241 -3.91 14.16 -31.62
C SER A 241 -3.67 13.43 -32.94
N ARG A 242 -3.27 12.16 -32.90
CA ARG A 242 -3.09 11.31 -34.10
C ARG A 242 -4.40 11.04 -34.84
N ILE A 243 -5.53 10.93 -34.14
CA ILE A 243 -6.82 10.51 -34.71
C ILE A 243 -7.72 11.73 -35.03
N GLY A 244 -7.34 12.95 -34.62
CA GLY A 244 -8.14 14.16 -34.84
C GLY A 244 -9.41 14.25 -33.97
N VAL A 245 -9.54 13.37 -32.97
CA VAL A 245 -10.66 13.33 -32.01
C VAL A 245 -10.55 14.47 -30.98
N SER A 246 -9.44 15.20 -30.97
CA SER A 246 -9.19 16.31 -30.04
C SER A 246 -10.31 17.35 -30.04
N VAL A 247 -10.87 17.65 -31.23
CA VAL A 247 -11.97 18.60 -31.40
C VAL A 247 -13.26 18.08 -30.76
N LEU A 248 -13.59 16.80 -30.96
CA LEU A 248 -14.78 16.18 -30.36
C LEU A 248 -14.65 16.04 -28.84
N SER A 249 -13.47 15.60 -28.36
CA SER A 249 -13.20 15.48 -26.92
C SER A 249 -13.23 16.84 -26.23
N LYS A 250 -12.73 17.91 -26.89
CA LYS A 250 -12.78 19.28 -26.38
C LYS A 250 -14.20 19.84 -26.40
N ALA A 251 -15.01 19.51 -27.41
CA ALA A 251 -16.43 19.86 -27.46
C ALA A 251 -17.24 19.18 -26.35
N ILE A 252 -17.02 17.88 -26.12
CA ILE A 252 -17.66 17.12 -25.03
C ILE A 252 -17.23 17.65 -23.66
N SER A 253 -15.93 17.93 -23.47
CA SER A 253 -15.42 18.50 -22.22
C SER A 253 -15.97 19.91 -21.95
N ASN A 254 -16.07 20.76 -22.96
CA ASN A 254 -16.69 22.08 -22.84
C ASN A 254 -18.19 22.00 -22.53
N PHE A 255 -18.90 21.02 -23.09
CA PHE A 255 -20.32 20.78 -22.78
C PHE A 255 -20.51 20.45 -21.29
N PHE A 256 -19.72 19.51 -20.74
CA PHE A 256 -19.77 19.17 -19.32
C PHE A 256 -19.31 20.31 -18.40
N ARG A 257 -18.33 21.12 -18.81
CA ARG A 257 -17.90 22.29 -18.03
C ARG A 257 -19.01 23.34 -17.93
N LYS A 258 -19.78 23.52 -19.00
CA LYS A 258 -20.88 24.48 -19.04
C LYS A 258 -22.06 24.08 -18.13
N GLU A 259 -22.37 22.79 -18.00
CA GLU A 259 -23.38 22.31 -17.02
C GLU A 259 -22.95 22.52 -15.56
N ILE A 260 -21.65 22.41 -15.28
CA ILE A 260 -21.08 22.62 -13.93
C ILE A 260 -21.15 24.10 -13.52
N GLU A 261 -20.98 25.03 -14.48
CA GLU A 261 -21.07 26.48 -14.23
C GLU A 261 -22.53 26.99 -14.17
N SER A 262 -23.51 26.18 -14.60
CA SER A 262 -24.94 26.56 -14.63
C SER A 262 -25.81 25.88 -13.55
N SER A 263 -25.21 25.14 -12.62
CA SER A 263 -25.86 24.56 -11.42
C SER A 263 -25.33 25.23 -10.16
#